data_AF-A0A3N5RZT9-F1
#
_entry.id   AF-A0A3N5RZT9-F1
#
_cell.length_a   1.000
_cell.length_b   1.000
_cell.length_c   1.000
_cell.angle_alpha   90.00
_cell.angle_beta   90.00
_cell.angle_gamma   90.00
#
_symmetry.space_group_name_H-M   'P 1'
#
loop_
_entity.id
_entity.type
_entity.pdbx_description
1 polymer ?
#
loop_
_entity_poly.entity_id
_entity_poly.type
_entity_poly.pdbx_seq_one_letter_code
_entity_poly.pdbx_strand_id
1 'polypeptide(L)'
;MIFQHLAQRNAINLHAKRSAAGVVTADQTDAEIQCSVQGWLNELDRRASGRLETNLPITEPSPRPSPIRSALLLVGSPRTRKSTSHSLGSYLFERLSAQEIETKTMHIHTSIRSPERMKILLEAVETSDLVLLAFPLYVDSLPAPTIEALERIAAQRASKMKTNSSQSHRQLFAVISNCGFPEPHHNVTALAICADFARQAGFGWAGSLALGAGEGMVHGTPLNELDGRALPLRKALDLAAEALAQGEVIPQEAQNLLAKPFIPAWMYRWMGIYGWRQQAKQYGMERSLKRRPYTIKER
;
A
#
# COMPACT_ATOMS: atom_id res chain seq x y z
N MET A 1 15.97 -6.85 4.37
CA MET A 1 14.84 -6.65 5.32
C MET A 1 13.48 -6.69 4.62
N ILE A 2 13.04 -5.66 3.87
CA ILE A 2 11.69 -5.65 3.24
C ILE A 2 11.47 -6.84 2.28
N PHE A 3 12.43 -7.11 1.38
CA PHE A 3 12.36 -8.25 0.45
C PHE A 3 12.23 -9.60 1.18
N GLN A 4 13.00 -9.82 2.24
CA GLN A 4 12.95 -11.06 3.03
C GLN A 4 11.58 -11.22 3.70
N HIS A 5 11.02 -10.12 4.24
CA HIS A 5 9.66 -10.13 4.78
C HIS A 5 8.60 -10.44 3.72
N LEU A 6 8.71 -9.87 2.52
CA LEU A 6 7.85 -10.22 1.39
C LEU A 6 7.96 -11.70 1.02
N ALA A 7 9.19 -12.22 0.90
CA ALA A 7 9.43 -13.63 0.57
C ALA A 7 8.86 -14.57 1.63
N GLN A 8 9.04 -14.25 2.91
CA GLN A 8 8.49 -15.01 4.03
C GLN A 8 6.94 -15.03 4.01
N ARG A 9 6.30 -13.90 3.75
CA ARG A 9 4.84 -13.83 3.62
C ARG A 9 4.33 -14.65 2.44
N ASN A 10 5.00 -14.55 1.30
CA ASN A 10 4.66 -15.36 0.13
C ASN A 10 4.82 -16.86 0.40
N ALA A 11 5.85 -17.28 1.14
CA ALA A 11 6.01 -18.67 1.57
C ALA A 11 4.82 -19.14 2.42
N ILE A 12 4.31 -18.30 3.33
CA ILE A 12 3.11 -18.59 4.12
C ILE A 12 1.87 -18.70 3.21
N ASN A 13 1.67 -17.73 2.32
CA ASN A 13 0.51 -17.68 1.41
C ASN A 13 0.47 -18.86 0.43
N LEU A 14 1.64 -19.34 0.00
CA LEU A 14 1.79 -20.49 -0.90
C LEU A 14 1.80 -21.84 -0.16
N HIS A 15 1.62 -21.83 1.17
CA HIS A 15 1.73 -23.03 2.01
C HIS A 15 3.04 -23.80 1.82
N ALA A 16 4.13 -23.07 1.56
CA ALA A 16 5.44 -23.66 1.37
C ALA A 16 5.89 -24.33 2.68
N LYS A 17 6.33 -25.60 2.60
CA LYS A 17 6.86 -26.33 3.75
C LYS A 17 8.22 -25.78 4.20
N ARG A 18 8.99 -25.24 3.25
CA ARG A 18 10.32 -24.67 3.42
C ARG A 18 10.47 -23.51 2.45
N SER A 19 11.25 -22.51 2.85
CA SER A 19 11.56 -21.36 2.02
C SER A 19 12.92 -20.81 2.44
N ALA A 20 13.73 -20.44 1.46
CA ALA A 20 14.91 -19.61 1.65
C ALA A 20 14.81 -18.46 0.65
N ALA A 21 15.33 -17.30 1.04
CA ALA A 21 15.35 -16.13 0.19
C ALA A 21 16.57 -15.28 0.52
N GLY A 22 17.20 -14.73 -0.51
CA GLY A 22 18.26 -13.77 -0.36
C GLY A 22 18.39 -12.88 -1.57
N VAL A 23 19.29 -11.91 -1.45
CA VAL A 23 19.54 -10.88 -2.47
C VAL A 23 20.98 -11.04 -2.91
N VAL A 24 21.17 -11.05 -4.22
CA VAL A 24 22.49 -10.87 -4.83
C VAL A 24 22.56 -9.50 -5.49
N THR A 25 23.74 -8.91 -5.53
CA THR A 25 24.00 -7.59 -6.11
C THR A 25 25.02 -7.70 -7.24
N ALA A 26 24.99 -6.73 -8.16
CA ALA A 26 25.80 -6.77 -9.38
C ALA A 26 27.31 -6.61 -9.15
N ASP A 27 27.70 -6.15 -7.95
CA ASP A 27 29.09 -6.01 -7.51
C ASP A 27 29.69 -7.29 -6.92
N GLN A 28 28.87 -8.34 -6.71
CA GLN A 28 29.36 -9.64 -6.23
C GLN A 28 30.00 -10.46 -7.36
N THR A 29 31.07 -11.17 -7.03
CA THR A 29 31.72 -12.16 -7.89
C THR A 29 30.88 -13.44 -8.03
N ASP A 30 31.11 -14.20 -9.10
CA ASP A 30 30.45 -15.50 -9.30
C ASP A 30 30.66 -16.46 -8.12
N ALA A 31 31.84 -16.43 -7.49
CA ALA A 31 32.14 -17.26 -6.33
C ALA A 31 31.32 -16.86 -5.09
N GLU A 32 31.11 -15.56 -4.86
CA GLU A 32 30.27 -15.04 -3.76
C GLU A 32 28.80 -15.37 -3.99
N ILE A 33 28.32 -15.26 -5.24
CA ILE A 33 26.97 -15.64 -5.63
C ILE A 33 26.77 -17.14 -5.41
N GLN A 34 27.68 -17.99 -5.88
CA GLN A 34 27.62 -19.44 -5.68
C GLN A 34 27.62 -19.82 -4.19
N CYS A 35 28.48 -19.17 -3.39
CA CYS A 35 28.53 -19.37 -1.95
C CYS A 35 27.18 -19.01 -1.28
N SER A 36 26.59 -17.87 -1.66
CA SER A 36 25.29 -17.41 -1.15
C SER A 36 24.17 -18.39 -1.51
N VAL A 37 24.10 -18.83 -2.77
CA VAL A 37 23.11 -19.80 -3.26
C VAL A 37 23.26 -21.14 -2.53
N GLN A 38 24.48 -21.64 -2.38
CA GLN A 38 24.73 -22.87 -1.63
C GLN A 38 24.29 -22.74 -0.17
N GLY A 39 24.50 -21.58 0.45
CA GLY A 39 23.99 -21.26 1.78
C GLY A 39 22.47 -21.42 1.89
N TRP A 40 21.72 -20.86 0.95
CA TRP A 40 20.25 -20.94 0.92
C TRP A 40 19.75 -22.36 0.64
N LEU A 41 20.43 -23.12 -0.24
CA LEU A 41 20.10 -24.54 -0.47
C LEU A 41 20.33 -25.38 0.80
N ASN A 42 21.44 -25.14 1.50
CA ASN A 42 21.73 -25.80 2.78
C ASN A 42 20.70 -25.44 3.86
N GLU A 43 20.19 -24.20 3.86
CA GLU A 43 19.11 -23.75 4.74
C GLU A 43 17.79 -24.47 4.43
N LEU A 44 17.47 -24.68 3.14
CA LEU A 44 16.31 -25.48 2.74
C LEU A 44 16.44 -26.95 3.17
N ASP A 45 17.64 -27.50 3.20
CA ASP A 45 17.89 -28.89 3.60
C ASP A 45 17.87 -29.09 5.11
N ARG A 46 18.42 -28.13 5.87
CA ARG A 46 18.32 -28.12 7.32
C ARG A 46 16.86 -27.94 7.72
N ARG A 47 16.31 -28.86 8.52
CA ARG A 47 14.96 -28.76 9.12
C ARG A 47 14.83 -27.62 10.16
N ALA A 48 15.66 -26.58 10.07
CA ALA A 48 15.63 -25.41 10.93
C ALA A 48 14.37 -24.59 10.58
N SER A 49 13.26 -25.04 11.13
CA SER A 49 11.95 -24.40 11.12
C SER A 49 11.91 -23.24 12.13
N GLY A 50 12.99 -22.47 12.19
CA GLY A 50 12.98 -21.17 12.85
C GLY A 50 12.48 -20.16 11.83
N ARG A 51 11.17 -19.84 11.86
CA ARG A 51 10.67 -18.66 11.16
C ARG A 51 11.37 -17.46 11.76
N LEU A 52 12.45 -17.00 11.16
CA LEU A 52 13.07 -15.72 11.51
C LEU A 52 11.99 -14.66 11.29
N GLU A 53 11.47 -14.07 12.35
CA GLU A 53 10.62 -12.89 12.24
C GLU A 53 11.48 -11.80 11.60
N THR A 54 11.21 -11.52 10.33
CA THR A 54 11.91 -10.44 9.62
C THR A 54 11.23 -9.13 10.00
N ASN A 55 11.82 -8.42 10.96
CA ASN A 55 11.32 -7.10 11.32
C ASN A 55 11.42 -6.16 10.12
N LEU A 56 10.31 -5.48 9.81
CA LEU A 56 10.29 -4.42 8.81
C LEU A 56 11.09 -3.22 9.31
N PRO A 57 11.76 -2.47 8.42
CA PRO A 57 12.43 -1.25 8.82
C PRO A 57 11.42 -0.24 9.37
N ILE A 58 11.77 0.38 10.49
CA ILE A 58 11.02 1.52 11.04
C ILE A 58 11.52 2.77 10.33
N THR A 59 10.60 3.53 9.74
CA THR A 59 10.90 4.86 9.20
C THR A 59 10.32 5.87 10.14
N GLU A 60 11.19 6.69 10.74
CA GLU A 60 10.77 7.73 11.67
C GLU A 60 9.86 8.74 10.96
N PRO A 61 8.71 9.09 11.54
CA PRO A 61 7.87 10.16 11.03
C PRO A 61 8.65 11.48 10.99
N SER A 62 8.44 12.26 9.92
CA SER A 62 9.15 13.52 9.68
C SER A 62 8.13 14.62 9.40
N PRO A 63 7.65 15.36 10.42
CA PRO A 63 6.72 16.47 10.23
C PRO A 63 7.38 17.63 9.48
N ARG A 64 6.54 18.56 9.00
CA ARG A 64 6.94 19.85 8.48
C ARG A 64 6.89 20.91 9.57
N PRO A 65 7.73 21.96 9.50
CA PRO A 65 7.70 23.07 10.44
C PRO A 65 6.53 24.04 10.20
N SER A 66 5.77 23.87 9.11
CA SER A 66 4.71 24.78 8.70
C SER A 66 3.51 24.03 8.12
N PRO A 67 2.28 24.57 8.29
CA PRO A 67 1.07 24.05 7.66
C PRO A 67 1.19 23.92 6.14
N ILE A 68 0.47 22.96 5.57
CA ILE A 68 0.43 22.75 4.12
C ILE A 68 -0.54 23.74 3.47
N ARG A 69 -0.24 24.15 2.24
CA ARG A 69 -1.13 24.99 1.41
C ARG A 69 -1.69 24.25 0.21
N SER A 70 -1.00 23.21 -0.24
CA SER A 70 -1.41 22.40 -1.37
C SER A 70 -1.25 20.90 -1.12
N ALA A 71 -2.21 20.09 -1.57
CA ALA A 71 -2.21 18.65 -1.41
C ALA A 71 -2.56 17.94 -2.73
N LEU A 72 -1.83 16.87 -3.04
CA LEU A 72 -2.07 16.02 -4.21
C LEU A 72 -2.42 14.59 -3.79
N LEU A 73 -3.59 14.13 -4.22
CA LEU A 73 -4.02 12.75 -4.09
C LEU A 73 -3.64 11.98 -5.34
N LEU A 74 -2.80 10.97 -5.16
CA LEU A 74 -2.48 9.97 -6.17
C LEU A 74 -3.30 8.70 -5.92
N VAL A 75 -4.25 8.41 -6.80
CA VAL A 75 -5.03 7.17 -6.74
C VAL A 75 -4.31 6.08 -7.54
N GLY A 76 -3.75 5.10 -6.85
CA GLY A 76 -3.03 3.96 -7.42
C GLY A 76 -3.91 2.80 -7.88
N SER A 77 -5.21 2.84 -7.59
CA SER A 77 -6.12 1.78 -8.01
C SER A 77 -6.36 1.79 -9.54
N PRO A 78 -6.25 0.63 -10.23
CA PRO A 78 -6.64 0.53 -11.63
C PRO A 78 -8.15 0.73 -11.86
N ARG A 79 -8.98 0.62 -10.81
CA ARG A 79 -10.43 0.93 -10.85
C ARG A 79 -10.73 2.43 -10.83
N THR A 80 -9.72 3.28 -10.69
CA THR A 80 -9.84 4.75 -10.74
C THR A 80 -10.90 5.29 -9.77
N ARG A 81 -11.88 6.07 -10.25
CA ARG A 81 -12.95 6.69 -9.46
C ARG A 81 -13.86 5.68 -8.74
N LYS A 82 -13.97 4.45 -9.24
CA LYS A 82 -14.83 3.41 -8.64
C LYS A 82 -14.11 2.56 -7.59
N SER A 83 -12.97 3.04 -7.08
CA SER A 83 -12.12 2.28 -6.16
C SER A 83 -12.29 2.75 -4.73
N THR A 84 -12.18 1.83 -3.77
CA THR A 84 -12.07 2.16 -2.35
C THR A 84 -10.93 3.15 -2.09
N SER A 85 -9.79 3.00 -2.77
CA SER A 85 -8.67 3.96 -2.67
C SER A 85 -9.07 5.39 -3.03
N HIS A 86 -9.88 5.57 -4.07
CA HIS A 86 -10.40 6.88 -4.44
C HIS A 86 -11.33 7.42 -3.35
N SER A 87 -12.30 6.63 -2.89
CA SER A 87 -13.25 7.07 -1.84
C SER A 87 -12.55 7.48 -0.55
N LEU A 88 -11.58 6.69 -0.08
CA LEU A 88 -10.80 6.98 1.13
C LEU A 88 -9.98 8.28 0.98
N GLY A 89 -9.23 8.39 -0.12
CA GLY A 89 -8.41 9.57 -0.37
C GLY A 89 -9.25 10.83 -0.59
N SER A 90 -10.34 10.72 -1.35
CA SER A 90 -11.24 11.84 -1.63
C SER A 90 -11.91 12.36 -0.37
N TYR A 91 -12.36 11.49 0.54
CA TYR A 91 -12.92 11.94 1.82
C TYR A 91 -11.90 12.74 2.64
N LEU A 92 -10.66 12.25 2.75
CA LEU A 92 -9.59 12.98 3.45
C LEU A 92 -9.34 14.34 2.76
N PHE A 93 -9.34 14.36 1.42
CA PHE A 93 -9.11 15.58 0.65
C PHE A 93 -10.27 16.59 0.74
N GLU A 94 -11.51 16.12 0.90
CA GLU A 94 -12.65 16.99 1.24
C GLU A 94 -12.43 17.68 2.59
N ARG A 95 -11.89 16.95 3.60
CA ARG A 95 -11.56 17.54 4.92
C ARG A 95 -10.42 18.56 4.84
N LEU A 96 -9.43 18.34 3.98
CA LEU A 96 -8.36 19.32 3.73
C LEU A 96 -8.90 20.56 3.00
N SER A 97 -9.72 20.37 1.97
CA SER A 97 -10.32 21.48 1.23
C SER A 97 -11.24 22.34 2.10
N ALA A 98 -11.92 21.74 3.09
CA ALA A 98 -12.71 22.48 4.08
C ALA A 98 -11.87 23.38 5.00
N GLN A 99 -10.55 23.18 5.03
CA GLN A 99 -9.56 24.03 5.72
C GLN A 99 -8.82 24.95 4.74
N GLU A 100 -9.42 25.25 3.58
CA GLU A 100 -8.88 26.15 2.55
C GLU A 100 -7.55 25.71 1.91
N ILE A 101 -7.20 24.42 2.04
CA ILE A 101 -6.03 23.84 1.36
C ILE A 101 -6.37 23.57 -0.10
N GLU A 102 -5.49 23.96 -1.02
CA GLU A 102 -5.65 23.63 -2.44
C GLU A 102 -5.49 22.13 -2.65
N THR A 103 -6.52 21.46 -3.16
CA THR A 103 -6.47 20.01 -3.37
C THR A 103 -6.57 19.63 -4.84
N LYS A 104 -5.75 18.65 -5.25
CA LYS A 104 -5.79 18.06 -6.60
C LYS A 104 -5.82 16.54 -6.50
N THR A 105 -6.60 15.89 -7.36
CA THR A 105 -6.64 14.42 -7.45
C THR A 105 -6.21 13.97 -8.84
N MET A 106 -5.32 12.97 -8.90
CA MET A 106 -4.85 12.35 -10.13
C MET A 106 -4.89 10.82 -10.02
N HIS A 107 -5.28 10.14 -11.10
CA HIS A 107 -5.35 8.68 -11.16
C HIS A 107 -4.12 8.14 -11.89
N ILE A 108 -3.25 7.43 -11.18
CA ILE A 108 -1.97 6.95 -11.71
C ILE A 108 -2.17 6.11 -12.96
N HIS A 109 -3.11 5.15 -12.92
CA HIS A 109 -3.36 4.23 -14.02
C HIS A 109 -3.71 4.92 -15.35
N THR A 110 -4.31 6.11 -15.31
CA THR A 110 -4.57 6.91 -16.52
C THR A 110 -3.42 7.83 -16.90
N SER A 111 -2.62 8.27 -15.93
CA SER A 111 -1.50 9.18 -16.16
C SER A 111 -0.30 8.48 -16.79
N ILE A 112 0.04 7.25 -16.36
CA ILE A 112 1.20 6.51 -16.89
C ILE A 112 1.05 6.12 -18.37
N ARG A 113 -0.18 6.13 -18.90
CA ARG A 113 -0.50 5.74 -20.27
C ARG A 113 -0.19 6.81 -21.31
N SER A 114 0.16 8.03 -20.90
CA SER A 114 0.52 9.13 -21.80
C SER A 114 1.73 9.87 -21.22
N PRO A 115 2.80 10.09 -22.01
CA PRO A 115 3.95 10.89 -21.58
C PRO A 115 3.56 12.27 -21.08
N GLU A 116 2.60 12.93 -21.73
CA GLU A 116 2.11 14.27 -21.39
C GLU A 116 1.40 14.25 -20.04
N ARG A 117 0.51 13.29 -19.80
CA ARG A 117 -0.18 13.15 -18.51
C ARG A 117 0.77 12.78 -17.39
N MET A 118 1.78 11.97 -17.68
CA MET A 118 2.81 11.64 -16.71
C MET A 118 3.64 12.87 -16.35
N LYS A 119 3.99 13.72 -17.33
CA LYS A 119 4.66 14.99 -17.07
C LYS A 119 3.82 15.89 -16.15
N ILE A 120 2.53 16.04 -16.42
CA ILE A 120 1.60 16.81 -15.56
C ILE A 120 1.54 16.24 -14.14
N LEU A 121 1.55 14.91 -13.99
CA LEU A 121 1.57 14.26 -12.67
C LEU A 121 2.85 14.58 -11.93
N LEU A 122 3.99 14.45 -12.60
CA LEU A 122 5.30 14.74 -12.02
C LEU A 122 5.44 16.22 -11.62
N GLU A 123 4.93 17.14 -12.42
CA GLU A 123 4.88 18.57 -12.08
C GLU A 123 4.00 18.82 -10.84
N ALA A 124 2.82 18.20 -10.77
CA ALA A 124 1.94 18.34 -9.61
C ALA A 124 2.58 17.80 -8.32
N VAL A 125 3.32 16.69 -8.40
CA VAL A 125 4.07 16.13 -7.27
C VAL A 125 5.11 17.12 -6.76
N GLU A 126 5.77 17.86 -7.65
CA GLU A 126 6.82 18.83 -7.28
C GLU A 126 6.29 20.10 -6.63
N THR A 127 5.07 20.52 -6.96
CA THR A 127 4.48 21.78 -6.47
C THR A 127 3.59 21.61 -5.24
N SER A 128 3.33 20.37 -4.82
CA SER A 128 2.41 20.09 -3.70
C SER A 128 3.13 20.03 -2.36
N ASP A 129 2.56 20.61 -1.31
CA ASP A 129 3.12 20.51 0.03
C ASP A 129 2.98 19.11 0.65
N LEU A 130 1.88 18.44 0.32
CA LEU A 130 1.54 17.07 0.69
C LEU A 130 1.25 16.23 -0.55
N VAL A 131 1.82 15.02 -0.61
CA VAL A 131 1.43 13.98 -1.55
C VAL A 131 0.85 12.81 -0.77
N LEU A 132 -0.43 12.50 -1.01
CA LEU A 132 -1.12 11.34 -0.45
C LEU A 132 -1.25 10.26 -1.52
N LEU A 133 -0.66 9.08 -1.29
CA LEU A 133 -0.87 7.93 -2.15
C LEU A 133 -1.96 7.01 -1.58
N ALA A 134 -3.04 6.80 -2.32
CA ALA A 134 -4.09 5.84 -1.94
C ALA A 134 -4.15 4.66 -2.93
N PHE A 135 -3.97 3.43 -2.46
CA PHE A 135 -3.91 2.24 -3.34
C PHE A 135 -4.47 0.97 -2.71
N PRO A 136 -4.91 -0.01 -3.52
CA PRO A 136 -5.29 -1.34 -3.06
C PRO A 136 -4.08 -2.28 -3.03
N LEU A 137 -4.05 -3.22 -2.10
CA LEU A 137 -3.01 -4.25 -2.00
C LEU A 137 -3.12 -5.26 -3.14
N TYR A 138 -2.04 -5.44 -3.90
CA TYR A 138 -1.91 -6.41 -4.98
C TYR A 138 -0.68 -7.27 -4.69
N VAL A 139 -0.89 -8.54 -4.34
CA VAL A 139 0.18 -9.53 -4.05
C VAL A 139 1.19 -9.01 -3.02
N ASP A 140 0.71 -8.69 -1.81
CA ASP A 140 1.51 -8.13 -0.70
C ASP A 140 2.32 -6.85 -1.05
N SER A 141 1.97 -6.17 -2.16
CA SER A 141 2.63 -4.96 -2.66
C SER A 141 1.65 -3.98 -3.33
N LEU A 142 2.17 -2.92 -3.94
CA LEU A 142 1.42 -1.95 -4.74
C LEU A 142 1.07 -2.52 -6.12
N PRO A 143 0.02 -2.02 -6.80
CA PRO A 143 -0.22 -2.35 -8.20
C PRO A 143 0.95 -1.93 -9.09
N ALA A 144 1.31 -2.73 -10.10
CA ALA A 144 2.46 -2.45 -10.98
C ALA A 144 2.47 -1.03 -11.59
N PRO A 145 1.35 -0.48 -12.11
CA PRO A 145 1.27 0.92 -12.54
C PRO A 145 1.65 1.95 -11.47
N THR A 146 1.37 1.64 -10.21
CA THR A 146 1.72 2.50 -9.07
C THR A 146 3.22 2.44 -8.81
N ILE A 147 3.82 1.24 -8.84
CA ILE A 147 5.27 1.06 -8.69
C ILE A 147 6.01 1.86 -9.78
N GLU A 148 5.62 1.71 -11.04
CA GLU A 148 6.21 2.45 -12.17
C GLU A 148 6.12 3.98 -11.98
N ALA A 149 4.99 4.48 -11.48
CA ALA A 149 4.83 5.90 -11.19
C ALA A 149 5.75 6.38 -10.07
N LEU A 150 5.89 5.60 -8.98
CA LEU A 150 6.81 5.90 -7.89
C LEU A 150 8.27 5.90 -8.37
N GLU A 151 8.68 4.94 -9.19
CA GLU A 151 10.03 4.90 -9.77
C GLU A 151 10.34 6.16 -10.59
N ARG A 152 9.39 6.61 -11.43
CA ARG A 152 9.52 7.84 -12.22
C ARG A 152 9.56 9.10 -11.35
N ILE A 153 8.77 9.15 -10.28
CA ILE A 153 8.82 10.24 -9.30
C ILE A 153 10.20 10.27 -8.62
N ALA A 154 10.70 9.12 -8.15
CA ALA A 154 12.01 9.02 -7.52
C ALA A 154 13.13 9.47 -8.47
N ALA A 155 13.12 9.03 -9.73
CA ALA A 155 14.12 9.39 -10.72
C ALA A 155 14.16 10.91 -11.00
N GLN A 156 13.00 11.56 -11.13
CA GLN A 156 12.91 13.01 -11.32
C GLN A 156 13.45 13.77 -10.10
N ARG A 157 13.09 13.32 -8.90
CA ARG A 157 13.51 13.96 -7.65
C ARG A 157 15.00 13.80 -7.38
N ALA A 158 15.54 12.61 -7.60
CA ALA A 158 16.98 12.34 -7.48
C ALA A 158 17.81 13.23 -8.42
N SER A 159 17.31 13.48 -9.63
CA SER A 159 17.98 14.38 -10.59
C SER A 159 18.04 15.83 -10.09
N LYS A 160 16.98 16.31 -9.43
CA LYS A 160 16.91 17.69 -8.93
C LYS A 160 17.63 17.91 -7.60
N MET A 161 17.69 16.91 -6.72
CA MET A 161 18.44 17.01 -5.46
C MET A 161 19.94 17.21 -5.69
N LYS A 162 20.46 16.66 -6.80
CA LYS A 162 21.86 16.89 -7.22
C LYS A 162 22.12 18.34 -7.65
N THR A 163 21.09 19.05 -8.12
CA THR A 163 21.23 20.41 -8.66
C THR A 163 20.83 21.50 -7.67
N ASN A 164 19.94 21.21 -6.71
CA ASN A 164 19.42 22.18 -5.74
C ASN A 164 19.43 21.57 -4.33
N SER A 165 20.45 21.90 -3.53
CA SER A 165 20.59 21.46 -2.13
C SER A 165 19.76 22.28 -1.12
N SER A 166 19.11 23.35 -1.58
CA SER A 166 18.51 24.39 -0.72
C SER A 166 16.98 24.30 -0.58
N GLN A 167 16.38 23.10 -0.55
CA GLN A 167 14.94 22.97 -0.33
C GLN A 167 14.61 23.08 1.17
N SER A 168 14.33 24.31 1.61
CA SER A 168 14.05 24.73 2.99
C SER A 168 12.87 23.99 3.66
N HIS A 169 12.00 23.34 2.89
CA HIS A 169 10.85 22.60 3.43
C HIS A 169 10.64 21.26 2.71
N ARG A 170 10.76 20.17 3.46
CA ARG A 170 10.57 18.81 2.94
C ARG A 170 9.08 18.53 2.74
N GLN A 171 8.65 18.27 1.50
CA GLN A 171 7.26 17.90 1.19
C GLN A 171 6.87 16.63 1.96
N LEU A 172 5.62 16.56 2.44
CA LEU A 172 5.12 15.37 3.13
C LEU A 172 4.66 14.30 2.16
N PHE A 173 4.90 13.05 2.52
CA PHE A 173 4.35 11.89 1.83
C PHE A 173 3.59 11.01 2.84
N ALA A 174 2.31 10.82 2.57
CA ALA A 174 1.40 10.01 3.37
C ALA A 174 0.78 8.90 2.50
N VAL A 175 0.30 7.83 3.14
CA VAL A 175 -0.26 6.67 2.43
C VAL A 175 -1.57 6.19 3.03
N ILE A 176 -2.53 5.83 2.17
CA ILE A 176 -3.69 5.01 2.54
C ILE A 176 -3.66 3.72 1.73
N SER A 177 -3.49 2.59 2.41
CA SER A 177 -3.58 1.26 1.81
C SER A 177 -4.90 0.60 2.19
N ASN A 178 -5.45 -0.23 1.31
CA ASN A 178 -6.58 -1.09 1.63
C ASN A 178 -6.42 -2.47 1.02
N CYS A 179 -6.99 -3.50 1.63
CA CYS A 179 -6.94 -4.86 1.11
C CYS A 179 -8.30 -5.57 1.19
N GLY A 180 -8.42 -6.70 0.48
CA GLY A 180 -9.59 -7.58 0.51
C GLY A 180 -9.62 -8.54 1.71
N PHE A 181 -8.60 -8.51 2.57
CA PHE A 181 -8.54 -9.33 3.78
C PHE A 181 -9.06 -8.54 4.98
N PRO A 182 -9.76 -9.18 5.94
CA PRO A 182 -10.29 -8.47 7.10
C PRO A 182 -9.17 -7.89 7.97
N GLU A 183 -7.99 -8.50 7.96
CA GLU A 183 -6.87 -8.04 8.76
C GLU A 183 -6.03 -6.96 8.02
N PRO A 184 -5.92 -5.73 8.55
CA PRO A 184 -5.17 -4.64 7.91
C PRO A 184 -3.66 -4.92 7.83
N HIS A 185 -3.14 -5.81 8.70
CA HIS A 185 -1.73 -6.20 8.73
C HIS A 185 -1.25 -6.80 7.39
N HIS A 186 -2.15 -7.18 6.48
CA HIS A 186 -1.73 -7.61 5.15
C HIS A 186 -1.03 -6.50 4.35
N ASN A 187 -1.23 -5.23 4.71
CA ASN A 187 -0.63 -4.09 4.01
C ASN A 187 0.79 -3.73 4.47
N VAL A 188 1.30 -4.30 5.57
CA VAL A 188 2.52 -3.81 6.24
C VAL A 188 3.76 -3.80 5.33
N THR A 189 3.92 -4.82 4.46
CA THR A 189 5.02 -4.86 3.48
C THR A 189 4.93 -3.70 2.49
N ALA A 190 3.74 -3.49 1.92
CA ALA A 190 3.51 -2.42 0.95
C ALA A 190 3.71 -1.03 1.58
N LEU A 191 3.32 -0.87 2.84
CA LEU A 191 3.55 0.38 3.60
C LEU A 191 5.04 0.61 3.88
N ALA A 192 5.80 -0.43 4.23
CA ALA A 192 7.25 -0.32 4.39
C ALA A 192 7.95 0.05 3.08
N ILE A 193 7.50 -0.49 1.94
CA ILE A 193 7.98 -0.08 0.61
C ILE A 193 7.72 1.41 0.39
N CYS A 194 6.53 1.91 0.75
CA CYS A 194 6.19 3.31 0.58
C CYS A 194 7.01 4.24 1.49
N ALA A 195 7.27 3.82 2.74
CA ALA A 195 8.09 4.59 3.67
C ALA A 195 9.55 4.66 3.19
N ASP A 196 10.09 3.57 2.67
CA ASP A 196 11.43 3.56 2.07
C ASP A 196 11.47 4.38 0.77
N PHE A 197 10.42 4.33 -0.07
CA PHE A 197 10.27 5.23 -1.22
C PHE A 197 10.30 6.70 -0.77
N ALA A 198 9.53 7.08 0.25
CA ALA A 198 9.50 8.46 0.75
C ALA A 198 10.90 8.92 1.18
N ARG A 199 11.65 8.05 1.87
CA ARG A 199 13.04 8.31 2.26
C ARG A 199 13.94 8.50 1.03
N GLN A 200 13.93 7.56 0.08
CA GLN A 200 14.77 7.60 -1.12
C GLN A 200 14.45 8.78 -2.04
N ALA A 201 13.18 9.14 -2.16
CA ALA A 201 12.71 10.28 -2.93
C ALA A 201 12.70 11.59 -2.12
N GLY A 202 13.32 11.61 -0.93
CA GLY A 202 13.51 12.80 -0.09
C GLY A 202 12.23 13.49 0.39
N PHE A 203 11.11 12.78 0.49
CA PHE A 203 9.90 13.25 1.18
C PHE A 203 10.02 13.06 2.70
N GLY A 204 9.33 13.91 3.47
CA GLY A 204 9.08 13.69 4.89
C GLY A 204 7.99 12.63 5.04
N TRP A 205 8.29 11.54 5.73
CA TRP A 205 7.31 10.48 5.94
C TRP A 205 6.26 10.94 6.96
N ALA A 206 5.03 11.14 6.50
CA ALA A 206 3.92 11.58 7.35
C ALA A 206 3.13 10.41 7.96
N GLY A 207 3.55 9.16 7.71
CA GLY A 207 2.85 7.98 8.20
C GLY A 207 1.85 7.41 7.20
N SER A 208 1.10 6.41 7.66
CA SER A 208 0.19 5.64 6.81
C SER A 208 -1.02 5.12 7.54
N LEU A 209 -2.09 4.88 6.77
CA LEU A 209 -3.32 4.23 7.19
C LEU A 209 -3.50 2.91 6.42
N ALA A 210 -3.99 1.88 7.11
CA ALA A 210 -4.27 0.56 6.53
C ALA A 210 -5.70 0.13 6.83
N LEU A 211 -6.48 -0.11 5.79
CA LEU A 211 -7.85 -0.61 5.92
C LEU A 211 -7.95 -2.08 5.50
N GLY A 212 -8.39 -2.93 6.43
CA GLY A 212 -8.83 -4.29 6.12
C GLY A 212 -10.24 -4.30 5.52
N ALA A 213 -10.51 -5.30 4.68
CA ALA A 213 -11.81 -5.57 4.06
C ALA A 213 -12.39 -4.33 3.35
N GLY A 214 -11.52 -3.53 2.73
CA GLY A 214 -11.89 -2.25 2.11
C GLY A 214 -12.90 -2.42 0.97
N GLU A 215 -12.82 -3.51 0.20
CA GLU A 215 -13.82 -3.81 -0.83
C GLU A 215 -15.18 -4.18 -0.23
N GLY A 216 -15.19 -4.94 0.87
CA GLY A 216 -16.43 -5.37 1.53
C GLY A 216 -17.13 -4.25 2.31
N MET A 217 -16.39 -3.22 2.74
CA MET A 217 -16.93 -2.11 3.53
C MET A 217 -17.23 -0.86 2.69
N VAL A 218 -16.30 -0.46 1.81
CA VAL A 218 -16.41 0.81 1.07
C VAL A 218 -16.90 0.56 -0.35
N HIS A 219 -16.38 -0.46 -1.03
CA HIS A 219 -16.77 -0.83 -2.41
C HIS A 219 -16.74 0.37 -3.39
N GLY A 220 -15.83 1.32 -3.19
CA GLY A 220 -15.77 2.57 -3.99
C GLY A 220 -16.93 3.55 -3.78
N THR A 221 -17.79 3.34 -2.78
CA THR A 221 -18.86 4.26 -2.39
C THR A 221 -18.27 5.48 -1.68
N PRO A 222 -18.74 6.72 -1.96
CA PRO A 222 -18.37 7.88 -1.17
C PRO A 222 -18.64 7.66 0.32
N LEU A 223 -17.69 8.05 1.18
CA LEU A 223 -17.76 7.72 2.61
C LEU A 223 -18.94 8.39 3.34
N ASN A 224 -19.44 9.51 2.82
CA ASN A 224 -20.61 10.20 3.35
C ASN A 224 -21.93 9.46 3.07
N GLU A 225 -21.94 8.55 2.10
CA GLU A 225 -23.10 7.72 1.73
C GLU A 225 -23.11 6.37 2.46
N LEU A 226 -22.01 6.03 3.16
CA LEU A 226 -21.92 4.82 3.97
C LEU A 226 -22.72 4.97 5.26
N ASP A 227 -23.23 3.85 5.75
CA ASP A 227 -24.00 3.80 7.00
C ASP A 227 -23.15 4.08 8.25
N GLY A 228 -23.77 3.99 9.43
CA GLY A 228 -23.10 4.23 10.72
C GLY A 228 -21.88 3.35 10.99
N ARG A 229 -21.70 2.22 10.30
CA ARG A 229 -20.53 1.35 10.47
C ARG A 229 -19.24 2.00 9.97
N ALA A 230 -19.35 2.99 9.07
CA ALA A 230 -18.20 3.76 8.59
C ALA A 230 -17.77 4.90 9.53
N LEU A 231 -18.44 5.10 10.68
CA LEU A 231 -18.09 6.17 11.64
C LEU A 231 -16.63 6.09 12.12
N PRO A 232 -16.08 4.93 12.54
CA PRO A 232 -14.68 4.86 12.96
C PRO A 232 -13.70 5.14 11.81
N LEU A 233 -14.05 4.72 10.59
CA LEU A 233 -13.30 5.00 9.38
C LEU A 233 -13.25 6.52 9.11
N ARG A 234 -14.41 7.19 9.13
CA ARG A 234 -14.49 8.64 8.93
C ARG A 234 -13.70 9.39 10.00
N LYS A 235 -13.87 9.04 11.27
CA LYS A 235 -13.12 9.63 12.39
C LYS A 235 -11.61 9.48 12.21
N ALA A 236 -11.13 8.31 11.78
CA ALA A 236 -9.70 8.10 11.52
C ALA A 236 -9.17 9.01 10.40
N LEU A 237 -9.95 9.20 9.33
CA LEU A 237 -9.57 10.09 8.23
C LEU A 237 -9.67 11.57 8.61
N ASP A 238 -10.63 11.94 9.46
CA ASP A 238 -10.75 13.30 10.01
C ASP A 238 -9.51 13.65 10.84
N LEU A 239 -9.13 12.78 11.78
CA LEU A 239 -7.91 12.95 12.59
C LEU A 239 -6.63 13.04 11.72
N ALA A 240 -6.56 12.23 10.66
CA ALA A 240 -5.44 12.29 9.73
C ALA A 240 -5.43 13.61 8.94
N ALA A 241 -6.58 14.08 8.47
CA ALA A 241 -6.68 15.34 7.74
C ALA A 241 -6.32 16.55 8.60
N GLU A 242 -6.79 16.60 9.85
CA GLU A 242 -6.48 17.66 10.82
C GLU A 242 -4.98 17.75 11.09
N ALA A 243 -4.31 16.62 11.35
CA ALA A 243 -2.86 16.60 11.56
C ALA A 243 -2.09 17.00 10.30
N LEU A 244 -2.42 16.40 9.15
CA LEU A 244 -1.72 16.68 7.88
C LEU A 244 -1.88 18.14 7.44
N ALA A 245 -3.03 18.77 7.71
CA ALA A 245 -3.26 20.19 7.44
C ALA A 245 -2.22 21.09 8.14
N GLN A 246 -1.85 20.75 9.37
CA GLN A 246 -0.85 21.49 10.16
C GLN A 246 0.60 21.13 9.80
N GLY A 247 0.82 20.25 8.82
CA GLY A 247 2.14 19.74 8.49
C GLY A 247 2.61 18.63 9.44
N GLU A 248 1.74 18.12 10.30
CA GLU A 248 2.03 17.05 11.24
C GLU A 248 1.89 15.67 10.60
N VAL A 249 2.30 14.64 11.34
CA VAL A 249 2.22 13.24 10.92
C VAL A 249 0.88 12.62 11.33
N ILE A 250 0.46 11.56 10.63
CA ILE A 250 -0.78 10.83 10.90
C ILE A 250 -0.75 10.27 12.34
N PRO A 251 -1.68 10.68 13.22
CA PRO A 251 -1.67 10.26 14.61
C PRO A 251 -1.82 8.75 14.77
N GLN A 252 -1.19 8.19 15.80
CA GLN A 252 -1.33 6.77 16.13
C GLN A 252 -2.79 6.40 16.44
N GLU A 253 -3.59 7.33 16.99
CA GLU A 253 -5.02 7.12 17.19
C GLU A 253 -5.76 6.83 15.88
N ALA A 254 -5.47 7.58 14.82
CA ALA A 254 -6.07 7.37 13.49
C ALA A 254 -5.72 5.98 12.94
N GLN A 255 -4.46 5.57 13.09
CA GLN A 255 -4.00 4.23 12.69
C GLN A 255 -4.73 3.13 13.48
N ASN A 256 -4.84 3.29 14.80
CA ASN A 256 -5.48 2.32 15.68
C ASN A 256 -6.99 2.20 15.43
N LEU A 257 -7.66 3.32 15.13
CA LEU A 257 -9.08 3.32 14.77
C LEU A 257 -9.33 2.56 13.47
N LEU A 258 -8.50 2.78 12.46
CA LEU A 258 -8.64 2.13 11.17
C LEU A 258 -8.22 0.66 11.18
N ALA A 259 -7.31 0.29 12.09
CA ALA A 259 -6.87 -1.09 12.26
C ALA A 259 -7.92 -2.00 12.92
N LYS A 260 -8.97 -1.42 13.53
CA LYS A 260 -10.03 -2.20 14.17
C LYS A 260 -10.89 -2.88 13.11
N PRO A 261 -11.06 -4.21 13.17
CA PRO A 261 -11.91 -4.92 12.23
C PRO A 261 -13.37 -4.52 12.47
N PHE A 262 -14.07 -4.06 11.42
CA PHE A 262 -15.49 -3.68 11.53
C PHE A 262 -16.43 -4.89 11.73
N ILE A 263 -15.97 -6.09 11.34
CA ILE A 263 -16.59 -7.37 11.68
C ILE A 263 -15.52 -8.42 12.03
N PRO A 264 -15.86 -9.44 12.82
CA PRO A 264 -14.94 -10.54 13.11
C PRO A 264 -14.45 -11.25 11.82
N ALA A 265 -13.18 -11.62 11.78
CA ALA A 265 -12.56 -12.23 10.59
C ALA A 265 -13.24 -13.54 10.15
N TRP A 266 -13.72 -14.35 11.10
CA TRP A 266 -14.46 -15.59 10.78
C TRP A 266 -15.78 -15.29 10.04
N MET A 267 -16.46 -14.19 10.41
CA MET A 267 -17.72 -13.77 9.81
C MET A 267 -17.49 -13.23 8.40
N TYR A 268 -16.45 -12.40 8.22
CA TYR A 268 -16.03 -11.93 6.89
C TYR A 268 -15.75 -13.11 5.94
N ARG A 269 -14.96 -14.10 6.39
CA ARG A 269 -14.65 -15.30 5.60
C ARG A 269 -15.90 -16.11 5.27
N TRP A 270 -16.81 -16.28 6.22
CA TRP A 270 -18.06 -17.01 6.00
C TRP A 270 -18.95 -16.32 4.96
N MET A 271 -19.12 -15.00 5.05
CA MET A 271 -19.87 -14.22 4.06
C MET A 271 -19.23 -14.29 2.66
N GLY A 272 -17.90 -14.27 2.58
CA GLY A 272 -17.18 -14.47 1.32
C GLY A 272 -17.48 -15.84 0.70
N ILE A 273 -17.40 -16.92 1.48
CA ILE A 273 -17.73 -18.28 1.03
C ILE A 273 -19.19 -18.36 0.56
N TYR A 274 -20.11 -17.76 1.31
CA TYR A 274 -21.52 -17.72 0.95
C TYR A 274 -21.74 -16.97 -0.39
N GLY A 275 -21.14 -15.79 -0.54
CA GLY A 275 -21.23 -15.01 -1.77
C GLY A 275 -20.69 -15.75 -3.00
N TRP A 276 -19.57 -16.46 -2.86
CA TRP A 276 -19.00 -17.28 -3.94
C TRP A 276 -19.92 -18.45 -4.32
N ARG A 277 -20.56 -19.10 -3.33
CA ARG A 277 -21.55 -20.16 -3.59
C ARG A 277 -22.78 -19.63 -4.32
N GLN A 278 -23.29 -18.46 -3.95
CA GLN A 278 -24.44 -17.84 -4.62
C GLN A 278 -24.11 -17.49 -6.07
N GLN A 279 -22.93 -16.92 -6.34
CA GLN A 279 -22.47 -16.66 -7.71
C GLN A 279 -22.33 -17.97 -8.50
N ALA A 280 -21.73 -19.01 -7.92
CA ALA A 280 -21.56 -20.30 -8.59
C ALA A 280 -22.89 -21.01 -8.91
N LYS A 281 -23.93 -20.80 -8.08
CA LYS A 281 -25.27 -21.36 -8.28
C LYS A 281 -25.89 -20.92 -9.60
N GLN A 282 -25.62 -19.69 -10.05
CA GLN A 282 -26.10 -19.19 -11.36
C GLN A 282 -25.56 -20.01 -12.54
N TYR A 283 -24.47 -20.76 -12.31
CA TYR A 283 -23.83 -21.62 -13.30
C TYR A 283 -23.98 -23.12 -12.98
N GLY A 284 -24.71 -23.50 -11.92
CA GLY A 284 -24.81 -24.89 -11.45
C GLY A 284 -23.49 -25.47 -10.93
N MET A 285 -22.55 -24.61 -10.50
CA MET A 285 -21.18 -25.00 -10.13
C MET A 285 -20.91 -24.94 -8.62
N GLU A 286 -21.92 -24.79 -7.78
CA GLU A 286 -21.76 -24.60 -6.33
C GLU A 286 -21.03 -25.76 -5.63
N ARG A 287 -21.16 -26.99 -6.15
CA ARG A 287 -20.46 -28.18 -5.65
C ARG A 287 -19.06 -28.36 -6.25
N SER A 288 -18.73 -27.59 -7.29
CA SER A 288 -17.50 -27.72 -8.07
C SER A 288 -16.44 -26.66 -7.74
N LEU A 289 -16.73 -25.72 -6.84
CA LEU A 289 -15.83 -24.62 -6.45
C LEU A 289 -14.45 -25.06 -5.92
N LYS A 290 -14.33 -26.31 -5.44
CA LYS A 290 -13.07 -26.87 -4.93
C LYS A 290 -12.32 -27.74 -5.94
N ARG A 291 -12.80 -27.86 -7.19
CA ARG A 291 -12.11 -28.65 -8.22
C ARG A 291 -10.71 -28.09 -8.45
N ARG A 292 -9.74 -28.99 -8.61
CA ARG A 292 -8.35 -28.66 -8.94
C ARG A 292 -8.03 -29.23 -10.32
N PRO A 293 -8.49 -28.58 -11.42
CA PRO A 293 -8.42 -29.15 -12.77
C PRO A 293 -6.98 -29.37 -13.27
N TYR A 294 -5.99 -28.71 -12.66
CA TYR A 294 -4.58 -28.82 -12.99
C TYR A 294 -3.78 -29.73 -12.04
N THR A 295 -4.43 -30.38 -11.06
CA THR A 295 -3.73 -31.36 -10.23
C THR A 295 -3.56 -32.65 -11.04
N ILE A 296 -2.33 -32.91 -11.46
CA ILE A 296 -1.93 -34.20 -12.00
C ILE A 296 -2.08 -35.20 -10.85
N LYS A 297 -3.00 -36.16 -10.99
CA LYS A 297 -3.02 -37.32 -10.10
C LYS A 297 -1.80 -38.14 -10.45
N GLU A 298 -0.85 -38.26 -9.52
CA GLU A 298 0.17 -39.29 -9.60
C GLU A 298 -0.55 -40.64 -9.77
N ARG A 299 -0.26 -41.34 -10.87
CA ARG A 299 -0.76 -42.68 -11.15
C ARG A 299 0.10 -43.70 -10.43
#